data_AF-A0A3D0LUV5-F1
#
_entry.id   AF-A0A3D0LUV5-F1
#
_cell.length_a   1.000
_cell.length_b   1.000
_cell.length_c   1.000
_cell.angle_alpha   90.00
_cell.angle_beta   90.00
_cell.angle_gamma   90.00
#
_symmetry.space_group_name_H-M   'P 1'
#
loop_
_entity.id
_entity.type
_entity.pdbx_description
1 polymer ?
#
loop_
_entity_poly.entity_id
_entity_poly.type
_entity_poly.pdbx_seq_one_letter_code
_entity_poly.pdbx_strand_id
1 'polypeptide(L)'
;MTPWILLDSAPVPGNDGELCLYQRGDEFSIKIKGSGELMNSRVHGSEDVLAEQTCVRLVNRAEPRLLIGGLGMGFTLAAALRHVSNQA
;
A
#
# COMPACT_ATOMS: atom_id res chain seq x y z
N MET A 1 0.51 8.88 -25.68
CA MET A 1 1.11 7.90 -24.74
C MET A 1 1.39 8.66 -23.46
N THR A 2 0.79 8.30 -22.33
CA THR A 2 0.97 9.05 -21.08
C THR A 2 2.34 8.71 -20.49
N PRO A 3 3.25 9.69 -20.28
CA PRO A 3 4.58 9.41 -19.76
C PRO A 3 4.54 9.11 -18.26
N TRP A 4 5.57 8.43 -17.79
CA TRP A 4 5.86 8.39 -16.35
C TRP A 4 6.55 9.68 -15.93
N ILE A 5 6.07 10.29 -14.86
CA ILE A 5 6.60 11.50 -14.25
C ILE A 5 7.14 11.11 -12.88
N LEU A 6 8.40 11.41 -12.60
CA LEU A 6 8.96 11.29 -11.25
C LEU A 6 8.35 12.39 -10.39
N LEU A 7 7.65 12.01 -9.32
CA LEU A 7 7.07 12.95 -8.37
C LEU A 7 8.04 13.28 -7.24
N ASP A 8 8.70 12.25 -6.68
CA ASP A 8 9.64 12.42 -5.58
C ASP A 8 10.58 11.22 -5.46
N SER A 9 11.67 11.39 -4.72
CA SER A 9 12.60 10.31 -4.38
C SER A 9 13.22 10.46 -2.98
N ALA A 10 13.60 9.33 -2.41
CA ALA A 10 14.28 9.27 -1.12
C ALA A 10 15.33 8.16 -1.10
N PRO A 11 16.47 8.36 -0.42
CA PRO A 11 17.45 7.29 -0.24
C PRO A 11 16.86 6.16 0.61
N VAL A 12 17.18 4.91 0.27
CA VAL A 12 16.80 3.75 1.07
C VAL A 12 17.77 3.64 2.26
N PRO A 13 17.30 3.67 3.52
CA PRO A 13 18.19 3.57 4.67
C PRO A 13 19.04 2.30 4.66
N GLY A 14 20.35 2.44 4.86
CA GLY A 14 21.28 1.29 4.93
C GLY A 14 21.59 0.61 3.60
N ASN A 15 21.23 1.23 2.46
CA ASN A 15 21.56 0.76 1.11
C ASN A 15 21.93 1.96 0.22
N ASP A 16 22.62 1.71 -0.89
CA ASP A 16 22.94 2.71 -1.92
C ASP A 16 21.77 2.93 -2.91
N GLY A 17 20.59 2.39 -2.61
CA GLY A 17 19.40 2.48 -3.44
C GLY A 17 18.59 3.77 -3.23
N GLU A 18 17.83 4.15 -4.25
CA GLU A 18 16.89 5.28 -4.20
C GLU A 18 15.47 4.76 -4.44
N LEU A 19 14.56 5.08 -3.54
CA LEU A 19 13.13 4.85 -3.68
C LEU A 19 12.54 6.02 -4.46
N CYS A 20 11.78 5.74 -5.52
CA CYS A 20 11.21 6.75 -6.40
C CYS A 20 9.70 6.56 -6.51
N LEU A 21 8.94 7.64 -6.38
CA LEU A 21 7.51 7.68 -6.65
C LEU A 21 7.27 8.24 -8.05
N TYR A 22 6.61 7.47 -8.90
CA TYR A 22 6.24 7.86 -10.25
C TYR A 22 4.72 7.94 -10.41
N GLN A 23 4.26 8.82 -11.30
CA GLN A 23 2.87 8.92 -11.73
C GLN A 23 2.73 8.82 -13.25
N ARG A 24 1.67 8.17 -13.72
CA ARG A 24 1.26 8.12 -15.13
C ARG A 24 -0.26 8.21 -15.22
N GLY A 25 -0.78 9.37 -15.59
CA GLY A 25 -2.22 9.62 -15.50
C GLY A 25 -2.66 9.50 -14.04
N ASP A 26 -3.60 8.59 -13.76
CA ASP A 26 -4.10 8.31 -12.41
C ASP A 26 -3.35 7.14 -11.72
N GLU A 27 -2.34 6.58 -12.37
CA GLU A 27 -1.55 5.47 -11.86
C GLU A 27 -0.32 5.95 -11.11
N PHE A 28 -0.03 5.33 -9.97
CA PHE A 28 1.16 5.58 -9.17
C PHE A 28 2.01 4.32 -9.05
N SER A 29 3.32 4.48 -8.99
CA SER A 29 4.28 3.37 -8.90
C SER A 29 5.45 3.75 -7.99
N ILE A 30 5.75 2.91 -7.00
CA ILE A 30 6.95 2.99 -6.18
C ILE A 30 7.99 2.05 -6.79
N LYS A 31 9.18 2.58 -7.07
CA LYS A 31 10.27 1.84 -7.70
C LYS A 31 11.56 1.99 -6.90
N ILE A 32 12.41 0.98 -6.97
CA ILE A 32 13.81 1.10 -6.57
C ILE A 32 14.61 1.41 -7.84
N LYS A 33 15.32 2.53 -7.83
CA LYS A 33 16.17 2.95 -8.94
C LYS A 33 17.15 1.84 -9.30
N GLY A 34 17.15 1.43 -10.57
CA GLY A 34 18.00 0.35 -11.09
C GLY A 34 17.55 -1.08 -10.76
N SER A 35 16.54 -1.28 -9.90
CA SER A 35 16.05 -2.62 -9.53
C SER A 35 14.63 -2.93 -10.03
N GLY A 36 13.79 -1.93 -10.28
CA GLY A 36 12.47 -2.11 -10.89
C GLY A 36 11.31 -1.62 -10.03
N GLU A 37 10.09 -2.02 -10.41
CA GLU A 37 8.86 -1.69 -9.69
C GLU A 37 8.71 -2.55 -8.44
N LEU A 38 8.37 -1.91 -7.31
CA LEU A 38 8.11 -2.56 -6.03
C LEU A 38 6.61 -2.78 -5.84
N MET A 39 5.79 -1.74 -6.10
CA MET A 39 4.34 -1.76 -5.97
C MET A 39 3.70 -0.64 -6.79
N ASN A 40 2.43 -0.78 -7.15
CA ASN A 40 1.69 0.22 -7.93
C ASN A 40 0.24 0.34 -7.45
N SER A 41 -0.46 1.37 -7.94
CA SER A 41 -1.84 1.65 -7.56
C SER A 41 -2.90 0.83 -8.30
N ARG A 42 -2.52 -0.05 -9.23
CA ARG A 42 -3.46 -0.86 -10.04
C ARG A 42 -3.64 -2.28 -9.52
N VAL A 43 -2.58 -2.87 -8.97
CA VAL A 43 -2.54 -4.27 -8.57
C VAL A 43 -2.40 -4.33 -7.06
N HIS A 44 -3.53 -4.33 -6.37
CA HIS A 44 -3.61 -4.37 -4.89
C HIS A 44 -4.68 -5.34 -4.37
N GLY A 45 -5.13 -6.29 -5.20
CA GLY A 45 -6.22 -7.20 -4.84
C GLY A 45 -5.85 -8.15 -3.69
N SER A 46 -4.58 -8.53 -3.57
CA SER A 46 -4.09 -9.31 -2.43
C SER A 46 -4.23 -8.57 -1.10
N GLU A 47 -3.98 -7.26 -1.10
CA GLU A 47 -4.04 -6.37 0.04
C GLU A 47 -5.48 -6.21 0.52
N ASP A 48 -6.42 -6.04 -0.43
CA ASP A 48 -7.85 -5.98 -0.13
C ASP A 48 -8.35 -7.29 0.49
N VAL A 49 -8.05 -8.43 -0.16
CA VAL A 49 -8.49 -9.75 0.32
C VAL A 49 -7.86 -10.10 1.67
N LEU A 50 -6.57 -9.78 1.87
CA LEU A 50 -5.89 -10.01 3.15
C LEU A 50 -6.60 -9.28 4.30
N ALA A 51 -6.93 -8.00 4.09
CA ALA A 51 -7.63 -7.20 5.07
C ALA A 51 -9.06 -7.70 5.32
N GLU A 52 -9.84 -7.95 4.27
CA GLU A 52 -11.21 -8.47 4.35
C GLU A 52 -11.27 -9.77 5.14
N GLN A 53 -10.48 -10.77 4.72
CA GLN A 53 -10.44 -12.08 5.34
C GLN A 53 -10.04 -11.97 6.83
N THR A 54 -9.08 -11.11 7.14
CA THR A 54 -8.67 -10.88 8.53
C THR A 54 -9.80 -10.24 9.34
N CYS A 55 -10.43 -9.19 8.83
CA CYS A 55 -11.46 -8.43 9.54
C CYS A 55 -12.75 -9.25 9.77
N VAL A 56 -13.15 -10.12 8.84
CA VAL A 56 -14.29 -11.04 9.01
C VAL A 56 -14.13 -11.92 10.26
N ARG A 57 -12.90 -12.27 10.62
CA ARG A 57 -12.61 -13.08 11.82
C ARG A 57 -12.62 -12.27 13.11
N LEU A 58 -12.66 -10.94 13.01
CA LEU A 58 -12.59 -10.01 14.15
C LEU A 58 -13.95 -9.41 14.54
N VAL A 59 -15.02 -9.67 13.78
CA VAL A 59 -16.35 -9.05 13.97
C VAL A 59 -16.94 -9.18 15.38
N ASN A 60 -16.57 -10.22 16.13
CA ASN A 60 -17.07 -10.49 17.49
C ASN A 60 -16.12 -9.98 18.60
N ARG A 61 -15.07 -9.24 18.25
CA ARG A 61 -14.17 -8.63 19.24
C ARG A 61 -14.53 -7.17 19.43
N ALA A 62 -14.82 -6.77 20.67
CA ALA A 62 -14.89 -5.35 21.02
C ALA A 62 -13.51 -4.72 20.83
N GLU A 63 -13.46 -3.58 20.15
CA GLU A 63 -12.26 -2.75 19.95
C GLU A 63 -11.02 -3.52 19.44
N PRO A 64 -11.08 -4.15 18.25
CA PRO A 64 -9.96 -4.91 17.73
C PRO A 64 -8.78 -4.01 17.41
N ARG A 65 -7.58 -4.40 17.85
CA ARG A 65 -6.31 -3.73 17.51
C ARG A 65 -5.60 -4.53 16.43
N LEU A 66 -5.40 -3.92 15.26
CA LEU A 66 -4.71 -4.53 14.12
C LEU A 66 -3.35 -3.87 13.88
N LEU A 67 -2.34 -4.68 13.58
CA LEU A 67 -1.04 -4.22 13.11
C LEU A 67 -0.94 -4.42 11.58
N ILE A 68 -0.61 -3.36 10.87
CA ILE A 68 -0.30 -3.42 9.43
C ILE A 68 1.22 -3.50 9.27
N GLY A 69 1.73 -4.64 8.81
CA GLY A 69 3.16 -4.97 8.71
C GLY A 69 3.93 -4.28 7.57
N GLY A 70 3.63 -3.01 7.30
CA GLY A 70 4.20 -2.23 6.21
C GLY A 70 3.13 -1.38 5.52
N LEU A 71 3.37 -0.08 5.41
CA LEU A 71 2.37 0.82 4.82
C LEU A 71 2.26 0.62 3.30
N GLY A 72 3.41 0.52 2.61
CA GLY A 72 3.44 0.46 1.15
C GLY A 72 2.63 1.61 0.52
N MET A 73 1.67 1.27 -0.34
CA MET A 73 0.70 2.21 -0.92
C MET A 73 -0.53 2.46 -0.02
N GLY A 74 -0.64 1.77 1.12
CA GLY A 74 -1.73 1.93 2.09
C GLY A 74 -3.00 1.12 1.81
N PHE A 75 -3.03 0.25 0.79
CA PHE A 75 -4.24 -0.49 0.40
C PHE A 75 -4.76 -1.43 1.49
N THR A 76 -3.88 -2.20 2.15
CA THR A 76 -4.28 -3.09 3.25
C THR A 76 -4.90 -2.31 4.41
N LEU A 77 -4.32 -1.15 4.75
CA LEU A 77 -4.85 -0.28 5.81
C LEU A 77 -6.21 0.30 5.41
N ALA A 78 -6.33 0.83 4.18
CA ALA A 78 -7.57 1.38 3.67
C ALA A 78 -8.69 0.32 3.66
N ALA A 79 -8.38 -0.91 3.23
CA ALA A 79 -9.30 -2.03 3.26
C ALA A 79 -9.71 -2.41 4.69
N ALA A 80 -8.75 -2.53 5.61
CA ALA A 80 -9.03 -2.86 7.00
C ALA A 80 -9.97 -1.82 7.65
N LEU A 81 -9.70 -0.53 7.45
CA LEU A 81 -10.53 0.57 7.97
C LEU A 81 -11.97 0.48 7.48
N ARG A 82 -12.22 0.15 6.20
CA ARG A 82 -13.60 -0.04 5.70
C ARG A 82 -14.38 -1.12 6.45
N HIS A 83 -13.71 -2.14 6.98
CA HIS A 83 -14.36 -3.23 7.72
C HIS A 83 -14.48 -2.95 9.23
N VAL A 84 -13.50 -2.28 9.84
CA VAL A 84 -13.50 -2.04 11.31
C VAL A 84 -14.14 -0.71 11.70
N SER A 85 -14.13 0.30 10.84
CA SER A 85 -14.73 1.62 11.13
C SER A 85 -16.26 1.61 11.15
N ASN A 86 -16.90 0.50 10.74
CA ASN A 86 -18.35 0.33 10.79
C ASN A 86 -18.84 -0.26 12.13
N GLN A 87 -17.97 -0.38 13.14
CA GLN A 87 -18.29 -0.86 14.49
C GLN A 87 -18.21 0.24 15.57
N ALA A 88 -18.18 1.52 15.17
CA ALA A 88 -18.22 2.67 16.07
C ALA A 88 -19.64 3.23 16.24
#